data_AF-F7K324-F1
#
_entry.id   AF-F7K324-F1
#
_cell.length_a   1.000
_cell.length_b   1.000
_cell.length_c   1.000
_cell.angle_alpha   90.00
_cell.angle_beta   90.00
_cell.angle_gamma   90.00
#
_symmetry.space_group_name_H-M   'P 1'
#
loop_
_entity.id
_entity.type
_entity.pdbx_description
1 polymer ?
#
loop_
_entity_poly.entity_id
_entity_poly.type
_entity_poly.pdbx_seq_one_letter_code
_entity_poly.pdbx_strand_id
1 'polypeptide(L)'
;MKKMAVNILCSTGITLIVLAALGTMYGAHYLFIKSVFQSFFANIIIHAGLRLTHRFESGYAALEYMLDIGYTIAVVILCGAAFDWYTSTPVWLLIIMSVVIYLAAVSLSIFRMKKDIEEINELVKRRNHLIDSGRISG
;
A
#
# COMPACT_ATOMS: atom_id res chain seq x y z
N MET A 1 14.16 -7.41 -2.99
CA MET A 1 14.14 -6.41 -1.89
C MET A 1 13.74 -5.00 -2.34
N LYS A 2 14.29 -4.46 -3.44
CA LYS A 2 13.97 -3.09 -3.92
C LYS A 2 12.46 -2.79 -4.09
N LYS A 3 11.69 -3.67 -4.77
CA LYS A 3 10.23 -3.47 -4.96
C LYS A 3 9.46 -3.35 -3.64
N MET A 4 9.87 -4.07 -2.58
CA MET A 4 9.18 -4.07 -1.29
C MET A 4 9.39 -2.75 -0.53
N ALA A 5 10.64 -2.29 -0.44
CA ALA A 5 10.96 -1.01 0.17
C ALA A 5 10.23 0.14 -0.54
N VAL A 6 10.18 0.10 -1.88
CA VAL A 6 9.45 1.09 -2.68
C VAL A 6 7.94 1.04 -2.41
N ASN A 7 7.35 -0.14 -2.22
CA ASN A 7 5.94 -0.27 -1.88
C ASN A 7 5.61 0.33 -0.51
N ILE A 8 6.41 0.02 0.50
CA ILE A 8 6.23 0.54 1.86
C ILE A 8 6.42 2.07 1.87
N LEU A 9 7.47 2.57 1.20
CA LEU A 9 7.72 4.01 1.15
C LEU A 9 6.60 4.78 0.45
N CYS A 10 6.09 4.23 -0.66
CA CYS A 10 5.03 4.85 -1.43
C CYS A 10 3.69 4.81 -0.69
N SER A 11 3.33 3.67 -0.07
CA SER A 11 2.12 3.57 0.76
C SER A 11 2.19 4.47 2.00
N THR A 12 3.37 4.61 2.61
CA THR A 12 3.60 5.59 3.67
C THR A 12 3.42 7.01 3.17
N GLY A 13 3.98 7.36 2.01
CA GLY A 13 3.80 8.67 1.38
C GLY A 13 2.33 9.03 1.15
N ILE A 14 1.54 8.10 0.61
CA ILE A 14 0.08 8.27 0.45
C ILE A 14 -0.58 8.45 1.81
N THR A 15 -0.24 7.60 2.79
CA THR A 15 -0.81 7.66 4.14
C THR A 15 -0.61 9.05 4.75
N LEU A 16 0.59 9.62 4.59
CA LEU A 16 0.91 10.96 5.07
C LEU A 16 0.15 12.05 4.30
N ILE A 17 -0.01 11.92 2.98
CA ILE A 17 -0.81 12.86 2.18
C ILE A 17 -2.28 12.85 2.61
N VAL A 18 -2.86 11.66 2.78
CA VAL A 18 -4.25 11.51 3.23
C VAL A 18 -4.40 12.05 4.66
N LEU A 19 -3.43 11.76 5.54
CA LEU A 19 -3.42 12.23 6.92
C LEU A 19 -3.29 13.75 6.99
N ALA A 20 -2.46 14.36 6.15
CA ALA A 20 -2.34 15.81 6.02
C ALA A 20 -3.63 16.44 5.50
N ALA A 21 -4.23 15.86 4.45
CA ALA A 21 -5.48 16.36 3.87
C ALA A 21 -6.64 16.33 4.87
N LEU A 22 -6.85 15.19 5.55
CA LEU A 22 -7.87 15.10 6.59
C LEU A 22 -7.52 16.00 7.78
N GLY A 23 -6.27 16.02 8.22
CA GLY A 23 -5.80 16.92 9.28
C GLY A 23 -6.20 18.36 8.97
N THR A 24 -5.90 18.86 7.77
CA THR A 24 -6.29 20.21 7.35
C THR A 24 -7.81 20.42 7.34
N MET A 25 -8.59 19.44 6.88
CA MET A 25 -10.07 19.52 6.89
C MET A 25 -10.64 19.61 8.33
N TYR A 26 -9.99 18.96 9.30
CA TYR A 26 -10.36 18.99 10.71
C TYR A 26 -9.66 20.10 11.51
N GLY A 27 -9.01 21.07 10.84
CA GLY A 27 -8.39 22.23 11.48
C GLY A 27 -7.00 21.99 12.08
N ALA A 28 -6.35 20.87 11.76
CA ALA A 28 -4.96 20.63 12.14
C ALA A 28 -4.00 21.44 11.26
N HIS A 29 -3.09 22.17 11.90
CA HIS A 29 -2.09 23.00 11.23
C HIS A 29 -0.72 22.32 11.11
N TYR A 30 -0.46 21.27 11.90
CA TYR A 30 0.84 20.62 11.99
C TYR A 30 0.70 19.11 11.91
N LEU A 31 1.64 18.49 11.19
CA LEU A 31 1.83 17.05 11.20
C LEU A 31 3.04 16.73 12.05
N PHE A 32 2.84 16.01 13.16
CA PHE A 32 3.91 15.74 14.11
C PHE A 32 4.91 14.75 13.52
N ILE A 33 6.20 14.99 13.76
CA ILE A 33 7.25 14.05 13.31
C ILE A 33 7.03 12.65 13.89
N LYS A 34 6.50 12.57 15.12
CA LYS A 34 6.14 11.30 15.77
C LYS A 34 5.09 10.53 14.97
N SER A 35 4.05 11.20 14.47
CA SER A 35 3.02 10.53 13.66
C SER A 35 3.58 10.01 12.33
N VAL A 36 4.60 10.65 11.76
CA VAL A 36 5.29 10.15 10.56
C VAL A 36 5.92 8.78 10.84
N PHE A 37 6.70 8.67 11.91
CA PHE A 37 7.38 7.43 12.28
C PHE A 37 6.40 6.34 12.71
N GLN A 38 5.37 6.69 13.48
CA GLN A 38 4.32 5.73 13.90
C GLN A 38 3.57 5.19 12.67
N SER A 39 3.24 6.05 11.71
CA SER A 39 2.54 5.65 10.48
C SER A 39 3.41 4.80 9.56
N PHE A 40 4.71 5.10 9.47
CA PHE A 40 5.69 4.25 8.78
C PHE A 40 5.78 2.85 9.43
N PHE A 41 5.85 2.80 10.76
CA PHE A 41 5.92 1.54 11.50
C PHE A 41 4.65 0.70 11.34
N ALA A 42 3.47 1.32 11.43
CA ALA A 42 2.20 0.64 11.18
C ALA A 42 2.14 0.06 9.76
N ASN A 43 2.59 0.84 8.75
CA ASN A 43 2.67 0.35 7.37
C ASN A 43 3.63 -0.84 7.22
N ILE A 44 4.76 -0.87 7.92
CA ILE A 44 5.66 -2.05 7.93
C ILE A 44 4.92 -3.27 8.46
N ILE A 45 4.19 -3.16 9.58
CA ILE A 45 3.43 -4.28 10.17
C ILE A 45 2.32 -4.76 9.22
N ILE A 46 1.61 -3.82 8.58
CA ILE A 46 0.56 -4.13 7.60
C ILE A 46 1.17 -4.94 6.44
N HIS A 47 2.19 -4.41 5.76
CA HIS A 47 2.82 -5.10 4.63
C HIS A 47 3.46 -6.44 5.02
N ALA A 48 4.04 -6.53 6.22
CA ALA A 48 4.60 -7.79 6.73
C ALA A 48 3.50 -8.84 6.99
N GLY A 49 2.39 -8.42 7.60
CA GLY A 49 1.26 -9.29 7.90
C GLY A 49 0.53 -9.77 6.65
N LEU A 50 0.20 -8.86 5.72
CA LEU A 50 -0.45 -9.21 4.45
C LEU A 50 0.36 -10.25 3.66
N ARG A 51 1.70 -10.15 3.67
CA ARG A 51 2.56 -11.16 3.05
C ARG A 51 2.46 -12.51 3.76
N LEU A 52 2.34 -12.52 5.08
CA LEU A 52 2.15 -13.75 5.85
C LEU A 52 0.81 -14.40 5.47
N THR A 53 -0.24 -13.58 5.34
CA THR A 53 -1.58 -14.00 4.92
C THR A 53 -1.58 -14.61 3.53
N HIS A 54 -0.98 -13.94 2.54
CA HIS A 54 -0.83 -14.42 1.17
C HIS A 54 0.00 -15.72 1.04
N ARG A 55 0.81 -16.06 2.05
CA ARG A 55 1.54 -17.33 2.08
C ARG A 55 0.63 -18.52 2.40
N PHE A 56 -0.49 -18.28 3.06
CA PHE A 56 -1.55 -19.25 3.22
C PHE A 56 -2.44 -19.16 1.98
N GLU A 57 -2.09 -19.90 0.91
CA GLU A 57 -2.85 -19.96 -0.35
C GLU A 57 -4.35 -20.22 -0.07
N SER A 58 -5.14 -19.15 -0.07
CA SER A 58 -6.59 -19.25 0.00
C SER A 58 -7.10 -19.33 -1.44
N GLY A 59 -7.89 -20.35 -1.77
CA GLY A 59 -8.42 -20.56 -3.12
C GLY A 59 -9.45 -19.52 -3.59
N TYR A 60 -9.75 -18.49 -2.79
CA TYR A 60 -10.81 -17.51 -3.07
C TYR A 60 -10.30 -16.07 -2.93
N ALA A 61 -10.10 -15.40 -4.06
CA ALA A 61 -9.61 -14.01 -4.12
C ALA A 61 -10.48 -13.01 -3.33
N ALA A 62 -11.81 -13.21 -3.29
CA ALA A 62 -12.70 -12.35 -2.51
C ALA A 62 -12.44 -12.43 -1.00
N LEU A 63 -12.11 -13.63 -0.51
CA LEU A 63 -11.82 -13.88 0.90
C LEU A 63 -10.48 -13.26 1.29
N GLU A 64 -9.49 -13.35 0.41
CA GLU A 64 -8.18 -12.72 0.54
C GLU A 64 -8.30 -11.19 0.69
N TYR A 65 -9.08 -10.52 -0.17
CA TYR A 65 -9.32 -9.07 -0.04
C TYR A 65 -10.06 -8.69 1.25
N MET A 66 -11.04 -9.49 1.68
CA MET A 66 -11.72 -9.23 2.96
C MET A 66 -10.77 -9.41 4.15
N LEU A 67 -9.90 -10.42 4.12
CA LEU A 67 -8.92 -10.66 5.17
C LEU A 67 -7.88 -9.54 5.21
N ASP A 68 -7.44 -9.06 4.06
CA ASP A 68 -6.48 -7.95 3.94
C ASP A 68 -7.03 -6.65 4.53
N ILE A 69 -8.28 -6.31 4.19
CA ILE A 69 -8.98 -5.15 4.76
C ILE A 69 -9.16 -5.33 6.27
N GLY A 70 -9.65 -6.49 6.71
CA GLY A 70 -9.88 -6.79 8.12
C GLY A 70 -8.59 -6.72 8.94
N TYR A 71 -7.50 -7.30 8.43
CA TYR A 71 -6.17 -7.25 9.04
C TYR A 71 -5.64 -5.83 9.11
N THR A 72 -5.75 -5.06 8.03
CA THR A 72 -5.31 -3.66 8.00
C THR A 72 -6.04 -2.83 9.06
N ILE A 73 -7.37 -2.96 9.16
CA ILE A 73 -8.17 -2.28 10.17
C ILE A 73 -7.75 -2.70 11.58
N ALA A 74 -7.57 -4.01 11.82
CA ALA A 74 -7.16 -4.52 13.12
C ALA A 74 -5.79 -3.96 13.55
N VAL A 75 -4.82 -3.91 12.63
CA VAL A 75 -3.50 -3.33 12.90
C VAL A 75 -3.61 -1.83 13.18
N VAL A 76 -4.40 -1.08 12.41
CA VAL A 76 -4.60 0.37 12.65
C VAL A 76 -5.24 0.63 14.01
N ILE A 77 -6.19 -0.21 14.43
CA ILE A 77 -6.81 -0.14 15.76
C ILE A 77 -5.78 -0.44 16.85
N LEU A 78 -5.04 -1.55 16.74
CA LEU A 78 -4.03 -1.93 17.73
C LEU A 78 -2.91 -0.88 17.84
N CYS A 79 -2.42 -0.37 16.71
CA CYS A 79 -1.44 0.71 16.69
C CYS A 79 -2.05 2.01 17.24
N GLY A 80 -3.31 2.31 16.96
CA GLY A 80 -4.00 3.46 17.51
C GLY A 80 -4.10 3.43 19.03
N ALA A 81 -4.33 2.25 19.60
CA ALA A 81 -4.28 2.03 21.05
C ALA A 81 -2.86 2.16 21.59
N ALA A 82 -1.86 1.55 20.93
CA ALA A 82 -0.47 1.55 21.39
C ALA A 82 0.23 2.91 21.27
N PHE A 83 -0.24 3.78 20.38
CA PHE A 83 0.35 5.10 20.10
C PHE A 83 -0.53 6.27 20.54
N ASP A 84 -1.58 6.01 21.34
CA ASP A 84 -2.52 7.01 21.88
C ASP A 84 -3.21 7.87 20.81
N TRP A 85 -3.43 7.35 19.60
CA TRP A 85 -4.09 8.08 18.51
C TRP A 85 -5.54 8.45 18.85
N TYR A 86 -6.19 7.68 19.73
CA TYR A 86 -7.57 7.91 20.16
C TYR A 86 -7.78 9.18 20.97
N THR A 87 -6.70 9.71 21.56
CA THR A 87 -6.75 10.98 22.30
C THR A 87 -6.96 12.17 21.36
N SER A 88 -6.43 12.10 20.14
CA SER A 88 -6.51 13.18 19.15
C SER A 88 -7.46 12.88 18.00
N THR A 89 -7.71 11.60 17.71
CA THR A 89 -8.49 11.16 16.55
C THR A 89 -9.50 10.09 16.96
N PRO A 90 -10.82 10.32 16.81
CA PRO A 90 -11.81 9.30 17.11
C PRO A 90 -11.66 8.06 16.21
N VAL A 91 -12.01 6.90 16.76
CA VAL A 91 -11.81 5.59 16.13
C VAL A 91 -12.46 5.50 14.75
N TRP A 92 -13.66 6.09 14.57
CA TRP A 92 -14.35 6.05 13.28
C TRP A 92 -13.59 6.78 12.17
N LEU A 93 -12.87 7.87 12.48
CA LEU A 93 -12.02 8.56 11.49
C LEU A 93 -10.83 7.71 11.10
N LEU A 94 -10.24 6.97 12.04
CA LEU A 94 -9.15 6.03 11.75
C LEU A 94 -9.61 4.89 10.83
N ILE A 95 -10.84 4.41 11.00
CA ILE A 95 -11.42 3.39 10.11
C ILE A 95 -11.61 3.96 8.70
N ILE A 96 -12.22 5.15 8.57
CA ILE A 96 -12.41 5.81 7.27
C ILE A 96 -11.06 6.05 6.58
N MET A 97 -10.08 6.55 7.33
CA MET A 97 -8.70 6.74 6.87
C MET A 97 -8.10 5.44 6.35
N SER A 98 -8.22 4.35 7.11
CA SER A 98 -7.71 3.04 6.72
C SER A 98 -8.32 2.55 5.40
N VAL A 99 -9.63 2.76 5.20
CA VAL A 99 -10.30 2.39 3.95
C VAL A 99 -9.81 3.24 2.77
N VAL A 100 -9.68 4.56 2.94
CA VAL A 100 -9.18 5.47 1.90
C VAL A 100 -7.74 5.12 1.50
N ILE A 101 -6.88 4.87 2.49
CA ILE A 101 -5.48 4.48 2.26
C ILE A 101 -5.42 3.14 1.52
N TYR A 102 -6.25 2.17 1.92
CA TYR A 102 -6.32 0.88 1.24
C TYR A 102 -6.78 1.02 -0.22
N LEU A 103 -7.84 1.80 -0.48
CA LEU A 103 -8.31 2.08 -1.85
C LEU A 103 -7.23 2.77 -2.71
N ALA A 104 -6.51 3.73 -2.14
CA ALA A 104 -5.40 4.39 -2.82
C ALA A 104 -4.23 3.43 -3.10
N ALA A 105 -3.93 2.53 -2.16
CA ALA A 105 -2.90 1.50 -2.31
C ALA A 105 -3.26 0.49 -3.41
N VAL A 106 -4.52 0.02 -3.45
CA VAL A 106 -5.04 -0.85 -4.51
C VAL A 106 -5.03 -0.13 -5.86
N SER A 107 -5.41 1.14 -5.91
CA SER A 107 -5.35 1.93 -7.14
C SER A 107 -3.92 2.00 -7.68
N LEU A 108 -2.94 2.29 -6.82
CA LEU A 108 -1.53 2.31 -7.22
C LEU A 108 -0.99 0.94 -7.60
N SER A 109 -1.43 -0.14 -6.96
CA SER A 109 -1.00 -1.49 -7.34
C SER A 109 -1.49 -1.83 -8.75
N ILE A 110 -2.73 -1.46 -9.09
CA ILE A 110 -3.29 -1.60 -10.45
C ILE A 110 -2.47 -0.76 -11.44
N PHE A 111 -2.16 0.50 -11.13
CA PHE A 111 -1.34 1.35 -12.00
C PHE A 111 0.06 0.77 -12.25
N ARG A 112 0.71 0.24 -11.20
CA ARG A 112 2.02 -0.41 -11.35
C ARG A 112 1.93 -1.69 -12.16
N MET A 113 0.90 -2.49 -11.96
CA MET A 113 0.70 -3.72 -12.74
C MET A 113 0.52 -3.40 -14.23
N LYS A 114 -0.25 -2.36 -14.57
CA LYS A 114 -0.37 -1.88 -15.96
C LYS A 114 0.98 -1.49 -16.55
N LYS A 115 1.79 -0.75 -15.79
CA LYS A 115 3.14 -0.34 -16.22
C LYS A 115 4.08 -1.53 -16.40
N ASP A 116 4.07 -2.49 -15.47
CA ASP A 116 4.87 -3.72 -15.56
C ASP A 116 4.47 -4.55 -16.81
N ILE A 117 3.17 -4.63 -17.14
CA ILE A 117 2.68 -5.32 -18.37
C ILE A 117 3.16 -4.60 -19.64
N GLU A 118 3.09 -3.27 -19.66
CA GLU A 118 3.52 -2.47 -20.81
C GLU A 118 5.04 -2.61 -21.06
N GLU A 119 5.84 -2.58 -19.99
CA GLU A 119 7.29 -2.81 -20.07
C GLU A 119 7.62 -4.23 -20.59
N ILE A 120 6.91 -5.25 -20.12
CA ILE A 120 7.04 -6.63 -20.66
C ILE A 120 6.68 -6.66 -22.14
N ASN A 121 5.59 -6.02 -22.55
CA ASN A 121 5.16 -6.02 -23.94
C ASN A 121 6.18 -5.32 -24.86
N GLU A 122 6.77 -4.21 -24.41
CA GLU A 122 7.87 -3.55 -25.12
C GLU A 122 9.11 -4.44 -25.24
N LEU A 123 9.47 -5.16 -24.17
CA LEU A 123 10.60 -6.09 -24.19
C LEU A 123 10.36 -7.27 -25.13
N VAL A 124 9.15 -7.84 -25.16
CA VAL A 124 8.77 -8.91 -26.10
C VAL A 124 8.81 -8.39 -27.53
N LYS A 125 8.26 -7.21 -27.79
CA LYS A 125 8.29 -6.57 -29.12
C LYS A 125 9.72 -6.31 -29.60
N ARG A 126 10.59 -5.82 -28.72
CA ARG A 126 12.02 -5.63 -29.00
C ARG A 126 12.72 -6.95 -29.31
N ARG A 127 12.43 -8.01 -28.55
CA ARG A 127 13.00 -9.35 -28.78
C ARG A 127 12.58 -9.91 -30.14
N ASN A 128 11.29 -9.84 -30.47
CA ASN A 128 10.77 -10.33 -31.75
C ASN A 128 11.37 -9.55 -32.93
N HIS A 129 11.50 -8.23 -32.83
CA HIS A 129 12.16 -7.42 -33.85
C HIS A 129 13.64 -7.81 -34.05
N LEU A 130 14.36 -8.17 -32.98
CA LEU A 130 15.75 -8.60 -33.05
C LEU A 130 15.92 -10.00 -33.68
N ILE A 131 14.93 -10.88 -33.48
CA ILE A 131 14.85 -12.19 -34.15
C ILE A 131 14.56 -12.00 -35.64
N ASP A 132 13.57 -11.18 -35.98
CA ASP A 132 13.21 -10.87 -37.39
C ASP A 132 14.35 -10.17 -38.13
N SER A 133 15.16 -9.35 -37.44
CA SER A 133 16.34 -8.71 -38.02
C SER A 133 17.59 -9.62 -38.09
N GLY A 134 17.47 -10.91 -37.74
CA GLY A 134 18.57 -11.89 -37.76
C GLY A 134 19.71 -11.59 -36.77
N ARG A 135 19.49 -10.73 -35.77
CA ARG A 135 20.53 -10.33 -34.79
C ARG A 135 20.69 -11.34 -33.65
N ILE A 136 19.72 -12.22 -33.46
CA ILE A 136 19.68 -13.29 -32.46
C ILE A 136 18.96 -14.48 -33.09
N SER A 137 19.57 -15.66 -33.07
CA SER A 137 18.88 -16.90 -33.50
C SER A 137 17.95 -17.37 -32.38
N GLY A 138 16.71 -17.71 -32.75
CA GLY A 138 15.71 -18.30 -31.85
C GLY A 138 16.11 -19.69 -31.37
#